data_AF-A0A1I3PJL3-F1
#
_entry.id   AF-A0A1I3PJL3-F1
#
_cell.length_a   1.000
_cell.length_b   1.000
_cell.length_c   1.000
_cell.angle_alpha   90.00
_cell.angle_beta   90.00
_cell.angle_gamma   90.00
#
_symmetry.space_group_name_H-M   'P 1'
#
loop_
_entity.id
_entity.type
_entity.pdbx_description
1 polymer ?
#
loop_
_entity_poly.entity_id
_entity_poly.type
_entity_poly.pdbx_seq_one_letter_code
_entity_poly.pdbx_strand_id
1 'polypeptide(L)'
;MYYVGYVAYFQLNIDYIINTYCVNKEKPQLACNGKCHLAKQLQVPTTDDSNNTAISSLAESFFPVFYSNYQYTIVNDALFQLKKEIPIVYNQSYSFDFEYFHFKPPIA
;
A
#
# COMPACT_ATOMS: atom_id res chain seq x y z
N MET A 1 10.83 0.54 6.82
CA MET A 1 9.66 -0.05 6.14
C MET A 1 8.33 0.43 6.73
N TYR A 2 8.14 0.45 8.05
CA TYR A 2 6.92 0.93 8.74
C TYR A 2 6.35 2.28 8.24
N TYR A 3 7.21 3.29 8.09
CA TYR A 3 6.79 4.60 7.60
C TYR A 3 6.22 4.57 6.18
N VAL A 4 6.74 3.68 5.32
CA VAL A 4 6.26 3.55 3.94
C VAL A 4 4.84 2.97 3.94
N GLY A 5 4.56 1.98 4.79
CA GLY A 5 3.22 1.41 4.96
C GLY A 5 2.21 2.46 5.45
N TYR A 6 2.58 3.27 6.45
CA TYR A 6 1.72 4.35 6.94
C TYR A 6 1.43 5.42 5.90
N VAL A 7 2.45 5.83 5.15
CA VAL A 7 2.28 6.80 4.07
C VAL A 7 1.38 6.22 2.97
N ALA A 8 1.57 4.95 2.60
CA ALA A 8 0.70 4.28 1.63
C ALA A 8 -0.76 4.20 2.11
N TYR A 9 -1.00 3.76 3.35
CA TYR A 9 -2.34 3.76 3.95
C TYR A 9 -2.97 5.15 3.96
N PHE A 10 -2.19 6.20 4.31
CA PHE A 10 -2.66 7.57 4.30
C PHE A 10 -3.10 8.04 2.91
N GLN A 11 -2.29 7.78 1.88
CA GLN A 11 -2.58 8.20 0.52
C GLN A 11 -3.81 7.47 -0.05
N LEU A 12 -3.93 6.16 0.22
CA LEU A 12 -5.04 5.35 -0.28
C LEU A 12 -6.38 5.66 0.40
N ASN A 13 -6.35 6.23 1.62
CA ASN A 13 -7.55 6.45 2.44
C ASN A 13 -7.73 7.92 2.85
N ILE A 14 -7.22 8.86 2.06
CA ILE A 14 -7.14 10.27 2.45
C ILE A 14 -8.52 10.87 2.76
N ASP A 15 -9.56 10.54 2.00
CA ASP A 15 -10.93 11.04 2.22
C ASP A 15 -11.50 10.54 3.56
N TYR A 16 -11.35 9.24 3.83
CA TYR A 16 -11.76 8.64 5.10
C TYR A 16 -11.01 9.26 6.28
N ILE A 17 -9.70 9.49 6.12
CA ILE A 17 -8.85 10.08 7.16
C ILE A 17 -9.24 11.54 7.43
N ILE A 18 -9.51 12.32 6.38
CA ILE A 18 -10.00 13.69 6.51
C ILE A 18 -11.33 13.70 7.26
N ASN A 19 -12.28 12.86 6.85
CA ASN A 19 -13.63 12.82 7.41
C ASN A 19 -13.70 12.27 8.84
N THR A 20 -12.79 11.37 9.21
CA THR A 20 -12.86 10.70 10.52
C THR A 20 -11.87 11.30 11.51
N TYR A 21 -10.61 11.51 11.11
CA TYR A 21 -9.50 11.78 12.05
C TYR A 21 -8.94 13.20 11.99
N CYS A 22 -9.26 14.00 10.96
CA CYS A 22 -8.75 15.37 10.89
C CYS A 22 -9.41 16.26 11.95
N VAL A 23 -8.60 16.91 12.79
CA VAL A 23 -9.09 17.83 13.84
C VAL A 23 -9.32 19.25 13.33
N ASN A 24 -8.75 19.60 12.17
CA ASN A 24 -8.80 20.95 11.60
C ASN A 24 -9.86 21.09 10.48
N LYS A 25 -10.92 20.27 10.50
CA LYS A 25 -12.00 20.29 9.48
C LYS A 25 -12.67 21.67 9.37
N GLU A 26 -12.85 22.34 10.50
CA GLU A 26 -13.49 23.67 10.58
C GLU A 26 -12.54 24.82 10.19
N LYS A 27 -11.26 24.53 9.91
CA LYS A 27 -10.24 25.52 9.55
C LYS A 27 -9.66 25.21 8.16
N PRO A 28 -10.44 25.30 7.08
CA PRO A 28 -10.01 24.97 5.72
C PRO A 28 -8.82 25.82 5.25
N GLN A 29 -8.66 27.04 5.78
CA GLN A 29 -7.53 27.93 5.49
C GLN A 29 -6.17 27.34 5.90
N LEU A 30 -6.13 26.35 6.80
CA LEU A 30 -4.90 25.67 7.20
C LEU A 30 -4.48 24.56 6.22
N ALA A 31 -5.33 24.22 5.24
CA ALA A 31 -5.10 23.17 4.25
C ALA A 31 -4.60 21.85 4.89
N CYS A 32 -5.15 21.49 6.06
CA CYS A 32 -4.63 20.39 6.88
C CYS A 32 -4.77 19.04 6.16
N ASN A 33 -5.94 18.75 5.58
CA ASN A 33 -6.19 17.58 4.74
C ASN A 33 -5.67 16.27 5.36
N GLY A 34 -5.96 16.04 6.65
CA GLY A 34 -5.54 14.83 7.37
C GLY A 34 -4.06 14.78 7.79
N LYS A 35 -3.23 15.77 7.42
CA LYS A 35 -1.80 15.83 7.78
C LYS A 35 -1.54 15.81 9.29
N CYS A 36 -2.45 16.33 10.10
CA CYS A 36 -2.36 16.25 11.57
C CYS A 36 -2.38 14.81 12.08
N HIS A 37 -3.21 13.95 11.47
CA HIS A 37 -3.29 12.54 11.82
C HIS A 37 -2.02 11.80 11.38
N LEU A 38 -1.57 12.03 10.14
CA LEU A 38 -0.34 11.45 9.62
C LEU A 38 0.87 11.80 10.51
N ALA A 39 1.01 13.07 10.87
CA ALA A 39 2.10 13.51 11.75
C ALA A 39 2.09 12.79 13.10
N LYS A 40 0.92 12.57 13.71
CA LYS A 40 0.78 11.83 14.97
C LYS A 40 1.23 10.37 14.82
N GLN A 41 0.82 9.69 13.74
CA GLN A 41 1.18 8.29 13.50
C GLN A 41 2.68 8.11 13.21
N LEU A 42 3.29 9.07 12.50
CA LEU A 42 4.72 9.05 12.19
C LEU A 42 5.60 9.41 13.41
N GLN A 43 5.04 10.05 14.45
CA GLN A 43 5.73 10.36 15.71
C GLN A 43 5.72 9.20 16.72
N VAL A 44 5.03 8.08 16.43
CA VAL A 44 5.05 6.87 17.28
C VAL A 44 6.23 5.93 16.96
N PRO A 45 7.47 6.42 17.04
CA PRO A 45 8.56 5.57 17.50
C PRO A 45 9.34 6.30 18.59
N THR A 46 9.61 5.60 19.70
CA THR A 46 10.45 6.02 20.86
C THR A 46 9.77 6.74 22.04
N THR A 47 8.58 6.31 22.47
CA THR A 47 8.20 6.51 23.89
C THR A 47 7.80 5.16 24.49
N ASP A 48 8.80 4.53 25.10
CA ASP A 48 8.76 3.71 26.31
C ASP A 48 7.59 2.71 26.52
N ASP A 49 7.93 1.43 26.33
CA ASP A 49 7.67 0.32 27.25
C ASP A 49 6.25 -0.07 27.68
N SER A 50 5.16 0.27 26.98
CA SER A 50 3.84 -0.26 27.39
C SER A 50 2.87 -0.80 26.34
N ASN A 51 3.08 -0.65 25.04
CA ASN A 51 2.13 -1.18 24.04
C ASN A 51 2.80 -1.70 22.75
N ASN A 52 3.74 -2.65 22.92
CA ASN A 52 4.42 -3.32 21.81
C ASN A 52 3.43 -4.01 20.82
N THR A 53 2.27 -4.45 21.32
CA THR A 53 1.25 -5.18 20.56
C THR A 53 0.64 -4.39 19.40
N ALA A 54 0.40 -3.09 19.55
CA ALA A 54 -0.22 -2.27 18.49
C ALA A 54 0.73 -2.04 17.31
N ILE A 55 2.02 -1.79 17.60
CA ILE A 55 3.04 -1.62 16.57
C ILE A 55 3.32 -2.95 15.87
N SER A 56 3.35 -4.07 16.60
CA SER A 56 3.48 -5.40 16.03
C SER A 56 2.32 -5.78 15.10
N SER A 57 1.07 -5.56 15.54
CA SER A 57 -0.13 -5.88 14.74
C SER A 57 -0.19 -5.10 13.42
N LEU A 58 0.28 -3.85 13.43
CA LEU A 58 0.33 -3.05 12.22
C LEU A 58 1.50 -3.45 11.31
N ALA A 59 2.67 -3.73 11.88
CA ALA A 59 3.81 -4.22 11.12
C ALA A 59 3.48 -5.55 10.41
N GLU A 60 2.69 -6.41 11.06
CA GLU A 60 2.17 -7.66 10.49
C GLU A 60 1.16 -7.40 9.36
N SER A 61 0.24 -6.44 9.54
CA SER A 61 -0.76 -6.07 8.53
C SER A 61 -0.16 -5.52 7.23
N PHE A 62 1.03 -4.92 7.31
CA PHE A 62 1.74 -4.36 6.15
C PHE A 62 3.08 -5.04 5.90
N PHE A 63 3.29 -6.24 6.45
CA PHE A 63 4.51 -7.00 6.18
C PHE A 63 4.50 -7.43 4.70
N PRO A 64 5.51 -7.08 3.90
CA PRO A 64 5.56 -7.52 2.52
C PRO A 64 5.73 -9.04 2.49
N VAL A 65 4.64 -9.76 2.20
CA VAL A 65 4.62 -11.24 2.13
C VAL A 65 5.42 -11.75 0.93
N PHE A 66 5.56 -10.92 -0.10
CA PHE A 66 6.30 -11.24 -1.31
C PHE A 66 7.12 -10.03 -1.76
N TYR A 67 8.40 -10.25 -2.00
CA TYR A 67 9.31 -9.27 -2.61
C TYR A 67 10.09 -9.98 -3.72
N SER A 68 10.06 -9.39 -4.92
CA SER A 68 10.84 -9.85 -6.07
C SER A 68 11.73 -8.72 -6.56
N ASN A 69 13.03 -9.00 -6.70
CA ASN A 69 13.96 -8.10 -7.36
C ASN A 69 13.78 -8.24 -8.87
N TYR A 70 13.20 -7.23 -9.51
CA TYR A 70 13.19 -7.13 -10.97
C TYR A 70 14.44 -6.39 -11.42
N GLN A 71 15.32 -7.07 -12.15
CA GLN A 71 16.38 -6.40 -12.90
C GLN A 71 15.77 -5.87 -14.20
N TYR A 72 15.50 -4.57 -14.25
CA TYR A 72 15.16 -3.90 -15.51
C TYR A 72 16.43 -3.37 -16.16
N THR A 73 16.65 -3.75 -17.41
CA THR A 73 17.68 -3.13 -18.25
C THR A 73 17.05 -1.90 -18.90
N ILE A 74 17.52 -0.70 -18.59
CA ILE A 74 17.12 0.50 -19.31
C ILE A 74 17.80 0.44 -20.69
N VAL A 75 17.06 0.01 -21.71
CA VAL A 75 17.53 0.07 -23.09
C VAL A 75 17.32 1.50 -23.57
N ASN A 76 18.40 2.28 -23.58
CA ASN A 76 18.40 3.65 -24.12
C ASN A 76 18.43 3.64 -25.66
N ASP A 77 17.46 3.00 -26.30
CA ASP A 77 17.23 3.19 -27.74
C ASP A 77 16.08 4.17 -27.93
N ALA A 78 16.43 5.45 -27.76
CA ALA A 78 15.58 6.55 -28.17
C ALA A 78 15.62 6.70 -29.70
N LEU A 79 14.89 5.83 -30.39
CA LEU A 79 14.29 6.16 -31.69
C LEU A 79 12.83 5.70 -31.69
N PHE A 80 12.00 6.55 -31.10
CA PHE A 80 10.56 6.42 -31.06
C PHE A 80 9.99 6.67 -32.48
N GLN A 81 9.99 5.65 -33.33
CA GLN A 81 9.21 5.66 -34.56
C GLN A 81 7.75 5.39 -34.21
N LEU A 82 7.02 6.47 -33.93
CA LEU A 82 5.56 6.48 -33.83
C LEU A 82 4.96 6.12 -35.20
N LYS A 83 4.80 4.82 -35.46
CA LYS A 83 3.66 4.23 -36.18
C LYS A 83 3.89 2.74 -36.46
N LYS A 84 3.24 1.89 -35.67
CA LYS A 84 2.21 0.97 -36.19
C LYS A 84 1.45 0.41 -34.99
N GLU A 85 0.13 0.30 -35.12
CA GLU A 85 -0.73 -0.36 -34.12
C GLU A 85 -0.13 -1.72 -33.78
N ILE A 86 0.33 -1.88 -32.55
CA ILE A 86 0.80 -3.17 -32.06
C ILE A 86 -0.48 -3.97 -31.81
N PRO A 87 -0.74 -5.09 -32.52
CA PRO A 87 -1.85 -5.94 -32.15
C PRO A 87 -1.59 -6.42 -30.72
N ILE A 88 -2.50 -6.09 -29.81
CA ILE A 88 -2.47 -6.58 -28.44
C ILE A 88 -2.74 -8.09 -28.54
N VAL A 89 -1.69 -8.88 -28.73
CA VAL A 89 -1.78 -10.33 -28.65
C VAL A 89 -1.77 -10.67 -27.16
N TYR A 90 -2.97 -10.75 -26.59
CA TYR A 90 -3.14 -11.24 -25.23
C TYR A 90 -2.76 -12.73 -25.21
N ASN A 91 -1.65 -13.06 -24.56
CA ASN A 91 -1.23 -14.44 -24.38
C ASN A 91 -2.16 -15.10 -23.33
N GLN A 92 -3.10 -15.90 -23.80
CA GLN A 92 -4.01 -16.69 -22.96
C GLN A 92 -3.34 -17.96 -22.42
N SER A 93 -2.12 -17.84 -21.88
CA SER A 93 -1.43 -18.94 -21.21
C SER A 93 -1.97 -19.21 -19.80
N TYR A 94 -3.00 -18.48 -19.37
CA TYR A 94 -3.78 -18.82 -18.17
C TYR A 94 -4.57 -20.10 -18.43
N SER A 95 -4.14 -21.19 -17.81
CA SER A 95 -4.98 -22.34 -17.56
C SER A 95 -5.47 -22.24 -16.12
N PHE A 96 -6.79 -22.27 -15.94
CA PHE A 96 -7.38 -22.38 -14.62
C PHE A 96 -7.20 -23.82 -14.14
N ASP A 97 -6.17 -24.06 -13.34
CA ASP A 97 -6.01 -25.31 -12.63
C ASP A 97 -6.90 -25.28 -11.39
N PHE A 98 -8.08 -25.89 -11.52
CA PHE A 98 -9.01 -26.04 -10.41
C PHE A 98 -8.43 -27.02 -9.38
N GLU A 99 -7.73 -26.47 -8.39
CA GLU A 99 -7.31 -27.22 -7.22
C GLU A 99 -8.45 -27.29 -6.20
N TYR A 100 -9.10 -28.45 -6.13
CA TYR A 100 -10.10 -28.77 -5.10
C TYR A 100 -9.43 -29.09 -3.77
N PHE A 101 -8.77 -28.11 -3.16
CA PHE A 101 -8.28 -28.25 -1.80
C PHE A 101 -9.41 -27.94 -0.82
N HIS A 102 -9.92 -28.98 -0.16
CA HIS A 102 -10.81 -28.87 1.00
C HIS A 102 -10.05 -28.36 2.24
N PHE A 103 -9.48 -27.15 2.19
CA PHE A 103 -9.11 -26.46 3.41
C PHE A 103 -10.39 -25.91 4.05
N LYS A 104 -11.15 -26.78 4.69
CA LYS A 104 -12.17 -26.34 5.65
C LYS A 104 -11.40 -25.81 6.87
N PRO A 105 -11.71 -24.60 7.36
CA PRO A 105 -11.14 -24.15 8.63
C PRO A 105 -11.49 -25.18 9.72
N PRO A 106 -10.63 -25.33 10.75
CA PRO A 106 -10.92 -26.25 11.85
C PRO A 106 -12.28 -25.89 12.48
N ILE A 107 -13.12 -26.92 12.63
CA ILE A 107 -14.42 -26.79 13.28
C ILE A 107 -14.13 -26.70 14.77
N ALA A 108 -14.61 -25.64 15.41
CA ALA A 108 -14.52 -25.44 16.86
C ALA A 108 -15.44 -26.42 17.61
#